data_AF-X1HMS6-F1
#
_entry.id   AF-X1HMS6-F1
#
_cell.length_a   1.000
_cell.length_b   1.000
_cell.length_c   1.000
_cell.angle_alpha   90.00
_cell.angle_beta   90.00
_cell.angle_gamma   90.00
#
_symmetry.space_group_name_H-M   'P 1'
#
loop_
_entity.id
_entity.type
_entity.pdbx_description
1 polymer ?
#
loop_
_entity_poly.entity_id
_entity_poly.type
_entity_poly.pdbx_seq_one_letter_code
_entity_poly.pdbx_strand_id
1 'polypeptide(L)'
;MRQDDFNNLLAKLRPAIGEIADTLWLTSLLDPTQQKNAHAVAQALSAELLGQGYIGEHILLEPPPNENAAGEYKLGHVVYAGKPVCPFALREEDLPQHIAILGRSGAGKTNVGYLVVSNLLEKRKPFMVLDWRRNYRHLARRSEAKDLIVLPVGEPESLCFNPLDPPPGLTANQRDAYLRDVISVLCTTYLPGHHLLSTRGVEY
;
A
#
# COMPACT_ATOMS: atom_id res chain seq x y z
N MET A 1 34.97 9.36 -17.62
CA MET A 1 33.55 9.56 -17.27
C MET A 1 33.16 10.94 -17.75
N ARG A 2 32.08 11.08 -18.54
CA ARG A 2 31.59 12.40 -18.96
C ARG A 2 30.92 13.10 -17.77
N GLN A 3 30.77 14.42 -17.84
CA GLN A 3 30.16 15.18 -16.75
C GLN A 3 28.72 14.72 -16.44
N ASP A 4 27.94 14.37 -17.46
CA ASP A 4 26.57 13.86 -17.28
C ASP A 4 26.55 12.51 -16.55
N ASP A 5 27.50 11.63 -16.89
CA ASP A 5 27.65 10.33 -16.23
C ASP A 5 28.01 10.50 -14.74
N PHE A 6 28.82 11.53 -14.41
CA PHE A 6 29.16 11.88 -13.03
C PHE A 6 27.97 12.46 -12.26
N ASN A 7 27.21 13.37 -12.86
CA ASN A 7 26.01 13.94 -12.25
C ASN A 7 24.98 12.84 -11.93
N ASN A 8 24.78 11.89 -12.85
CA ASN A 8 23.91 10.73 -12.62
C ASN A 8 24.42 9.82 -11.50
N LEU A 9 25.74 9.63 -11.40
CA LEU A 9 26.36 8.87 -10.31
C LEU A 9 26.11 9.53 -8.94
N LEU A 10 26.31 10.85 -8.87
CA LEU A 10 26.07 11.62 -7.64
C LEU A 10 24.59 11.64 -7.26
N ALA A 11 23.67 11.74 -8.22
CA ALA A 11 22.24 11.65 -7.98
C ALA A 11 21.86 10.31 -7.31
N LYS A 12 22.43 9.19 -7.78
CA LYS A 12 22.25 7.86 -7.15
C LYS A 12 22.91 7.76 -5.78
N LEU A 13 24.05 8.41 -5.58
CA LEU A 13 24.74 8.37 -4.29
C LEU A 13 24.06 9.22 -3.22
N ARG A 14 23.43 10.34 -3.62
CA ARG A 14 22.89 11.35 -2.71
C ARG A 14 21.95 10.77 -1.62
N PRO A 15 21.03 9.83 -1.90
CA PRO A 15 20.22 9.23 -0.83
C PRO A 15 21.02 8.44 0.22
N ALA A 16 22.23 7.98 -0.12
CA ALA A 16 23.10 7.23 0.77
C ALA A 16 24.14 8.10 1.51
N ILE A 17 24.64 9.16 0.88
CA ILE A 17 25.73 10.01 1.43
C ILE A 17 25.32 11.45 1.75
N GLY A 18 24.09 11.86 1.43
CA GLY A 18 23.57 13.20 1.68
C GLY A 18 24.40 14.30 1.00
N GLU A 19 24.62 15.39 1.74
CA GLU A 19 25.34 16.62 1.32
C GLU A 19 26.79 16.36 0.85
N ILE A 20 27.37 15.19 1.15
CA ILE A 20 28.69 14.80 0.65
C ILE A 20 28.66 14.72 -0.89
N ALA A 21 27.53 14.29 -1.48
CA ALA A 21 27.37 14.27 -2.94
C ALA A 21 27.49 15.68 -3.54
N ASP A 22 26.87 16.67 -2.88
CA ASP A 22 26.89 18.06 -3.31
C ASP A 22 28.30 18.67 -3.16
N THR A 23 29.03 18.28 -2.11
CA THR A 23 30.44 18.65 -1.90
C THR A 23 31.36 18.09 -2.99
N LEU A 24 31.19 16.82 -3.38
CA LEU A 24 31.94 16.21 -4.48
C LEU A 24 31.64 16.90 -5.81
N TRP A 25 30.38 17.25 -6.05
CA TRP A 25 29.98 18.02 -7.23
C TRP A 25 30.66 19.39 -7.28
N LEU A 26 30.55 20.18 -6.21
CA LEU A 26 31.18 21.50 -6.12
C LEU A 26 32.71 21.42 -6.30
N THR A 27 33.35 20.44 -5.66
CA THR A 27 34.80 20.24 -5.77
C THR A 27 35.22 19.96 -7.22
N SER A 28 34.41 19.17 -7.95
CA SER A 28 34.69 18.87 -9.36
C SER A 28 34.57 20.09 -10.29
N LEU A 29 33.77 21.09 -9.91
CA LEU A 29 33.55 22.32 -10.67
C LEU A 29 34.59 23.40 -10.36
N LEU A 30 34.98 23.53 -9.09
CA LEU A 30 35.87 24.60 -8.63
C LEU A 30 37.34 24.36 -9.02
N ASP A 31 37.77 23.09 -9.10
CA ASP A 31 39.16 22.74 -9.39
C ASP A 31 39.25 21.59 -10.41
N PRO A 32 39.64 21.88 -11.67
CA PRO A 32 39.84 20.87 -12.71
C PRO A 32 40.88 19.80 -12.34
N THR A 33 41.84 20.11 -11.46
CA THR A 33 42.85 19.13 -11.01
C THR A 33 42.24 18.10 -10.05
N GLN A 34 41.26 18.51 -9.25
CA GLN A 34 40.55 17.66 -8.29
C GLN A 34 39.38 16.90 -8.91
N GLN A 35 38.92 17.29 -10.11
CA GLN A 35 37.85 16.60 -10.82
C GLN A 35 38.10 15.09 -10.94
N LYS A 36 39.33 14.69 -11.28
CA LYS A 36 39.70 13.26 -11.37
C LYS A 36 39.58 12.54 -10.02
N ASN A 37 39.99 13.19 -8.94
CA ASN A 37 39.92 12.63 -7.59
C ASN A 37 38.46 12.51 -7.12
N ALA A 38 37.64 13.56 -7.33
CA ALA A 38 36.22 13.54 -7.00
C ALA A 38 35.48 12.41 -7.73
N HIS A 39 35.79 12.22 -9.02
CA HIS A 39 35.25 11.12 -9.82
C HIS A 39 35.66 9.76 -9.27
N ALA A 40 36.94 9.56 -8.92
CA ALA A 40 37.45 8.31 -8.37
C ALA A 40 36.81 7.98 -7.01
N VAL A 41 36.67 8.98 -6.13
CA VAL A 41 36.00 8.84 -4.83
C VAL A 41 34.54 8.46 -5.01
N ALA A 42 33.79 9.15 -5.89
CA ALA A 42 32.39 8.81 -6.16
C ALA A 42 32.24 7.38 -6.71
N GLN A 43 33.15 6.94 -7.59
CA GLN A 43 33.14 5.56 -8.10
C GLN A 43 33.38 4.53 -6.99
N ALA A 44 34.35 4.79 -6.10
CA ALA A 44 34.62 3.91 -4.96
C ALA A 44 33.40 3.84 -4.02
N LEU A 45 32.80 4.98 -3.68
CA LEU A 45 31.60 5.04 -2.84
C LEU A 45 30.41 4.32 -3.48
N SER A 46 30.24 4.40 -4.80
CA SER A 46 29.17 3.67 -5.50
C SER A 46 29.38 2.17 -5.43
N ALA A 47 30.60 1.69 -5.65
CA ALA A 47 30.92 0.28 -5.53
C ALA A 47 30.65 -0.25 -4.10
N GLU A 48 31.01 0.54 -3.08
CA GLU A 48 30.86 0.16 -1.67
C GLU A 48 29.41 0.26 -1.18
N LEU A 49 28.74 1.38 -1.43
CA LEU A 49 27.45 1.69 -0.81
C LEU A 49 26.25 1.21 -1.63
N LEU A 50 26.37 1.24 -2.95
CA LEU A 50 25.28 0.91 -3.86
C LEU A 50 25.36 -0.53 -4.37
N GLY A 51 26.42 -1.26 -4.01
CA GLY A 51 26.66 -2.62 -4.49
C GLY A 51 26.85 -2.70 -6.00
N GLN A 52 27.17 -1.58 -6.66
CA GLN A 52 27.45 -1.49 -8.10
C GLN A 52 28.87 -2.02 -8.40
N GLY A 53 29.12 -3.27 -8.02
CA GLY A 53 30.31 -4.01 -8.40
C GLY A 53 30.18 -4.60 -9.81
N TYR A 54 31.28 -5.17 -10.31
CA TYR A 54 31.36 -5.83 -11.63
C TYR A 54 30.36 -6.99 -11.82
N ILE A 55 29.77 -7.54 -10.74
CA ILE A 55 29.06 -8.83 -10.74
C ILE A 55 27.53 -8.68 -10.57
N GLY A 56 26.98 -7.48 -10.38
CA GLY A 56 25.52 -7.37 -10.24
C GLY A 56 24.97 -5.95 -10.39
N GLU A 57 24.14 -5.75 -11.41
CA GLU A 57 23.28 -4.58 -11.49
C GLU A 57 22.01 -4.84 -10.69
N HIS A 58 21.97 -4.37 -9.43
CA HIS A 58 20.69 -4.13 -8.80
C HIS A 58 20.10 -2.85 -9.40
N ILE A 59 18.88 -2.95 -9.94
CA ILE A 59 18.15 -1.76 -10.40
C ILE A 59 17.86 -0.90 -9.18
N LEU A 60 18.57 0.21 -9.06
CA LEU A 60 18.35 1.21 -8.02
C LEU A 60 17.36 2.23 -8.54
N LEU A 61 16.18 2.25 -7.94
CA LEU A 61 15.18 3.29 -8.14
C LEU A 61 15.42 4.39 -7.11
N GLU A 62 15.42 5.63 -7.56
CA GLU A 62 15.52 6.77 -6.66
C GLU A 62 14.38 6.72 -5.64
N PRO A 63 14.69 6.86 -4.34
CA PRO A 63 13.66 6.85 -3.33
C PRO A 63 12.78 8.10 -3.50
N PRO A 64 11.47 7.98 -3.22
CA PRO A 64 10.60 9.15 -3.22
C PRO A 64 11.10 10.18 -2.19
N PRO A 65 10.81 11.48 -2.39
CA PRO A 65 11.05 12.50 -1.37
C PRO A 65 10.41 12.10 -0.04
N ASN A 66 11.06 12.44 1.08
CA ASN A 66 10.57 12.10 2.42
C ASN A 66 9.15 12.60 2.68
N GLU A 67 8.81 13.78 2.16
CA GLU A 67 7.47 14.36 2.24
C GLU A 67 6.41 13.47 1.57
N ASN A 68 6.78 12.80 0.48
CA ASN A 68 5.91 11.87 -0.27
C ASN A 68 5.76 10.50 0.41
N ALA A 69 6.75 10.09 1.20
CA ALA A 69 6.69 8.84 1.95
C ALA A 69 6.09 8.99 3.36
N ALA A 70 5.93 10.23 3.84
CA ALA A 70 5.38 10.54 5.15
C ALA A 70 3.83 10.51 5.15
N GLY A 71 3.26 10.17 6.30
CA GLY A 71 1.82 10.04 6.51
C GLY A 71 1.45 9.54 7.91
N GLU A 72 0.16 9.50 8.21
CA GLU A 72 -0.37 9.14 9.52
C GLU A 72 -0.41 7.63 9.78
N TYR A 73 -0.44 6.82 8.72
CA TYR A 73 -0.64 5.37 8.76
C TYR A 73 0.67 4.64 8.43
N LYS A 74 1.50 4.37 9.43
CA LYS A 74 2.85 3.81 9.24
C LYS A 74 2.80 2.35 8.78
N LEU A 75 3.46 2.06 7.66
CA LEU A 75 3.52 0.71 7.07
C LEU A 75 4.93 0.13 7.00
N GLY A 76 5.98 0.94 7.05
CA GLY A 76 7.34 0.43 7.01
C GLY A 76 8.38 1.50 6.76
N HIS A 77 9.40 1.16 5.98
CA HIS A 77 10.50 2.04 5.60
C HIS A 77 10.77 1.91 4.09
N VAL A 78 11.12 3.03 3.46
CA VAL A 78 11.73 3.04 2.15
C VAL A 78 13.17 2.51 2.29
N VAL A 79 13.53 1.55 1.45
CA VAL A 79 14.86 0.94 1.44
C VAL A 79 15.58 1.32 0.16
N TYR A 80 16.77 1.88 0.30
CA TYR A 80 17.65 2.22 -0.81
C TYR A 80 19.03 1.58 -0.59
N ALA A 81 19.54 0.88 -1.60
CA ALA A 81 20.80 0.14 -1.50
C ALA A 81 20.90 -0.76 -0.25
N GLY A 82 19.81 -1.45 0.08
CA GLY A 82 19.73 -2.35 1.24
C GLY A 82 19.67 -1.66 2.62
N LYS A 83 19.65 -0.31 2.66
CA LYS A 83 19.56 0.47 3.90
C LYS A 83 18.22 1.21 4.00
N PRO A 84 17.58 1.27 5.17
CA PRO A 84 16.41 2.09 5.37
C PRO A 84 16.80 3.57 5.31
N VAL A 85 16.09 4.36 4.50
CA VAL A 85 16.38 5.79 4.31
C VAL A 85 15.33 6.70 4.94
N CYS A 86 14.06 6.31 4.91
CA CYS A 86 12.97 7.08 5.54
C CYS A 86 11.77 6.18 5.87
N PRO A 87 10.89 6.59 6.80
CA PRO A 87 9.66 5.86 7.06
C PRO A 87 8.73 5.93 5.84
N PHE A 88 7.92 4.89 5.67
CA PHE A 88 6.85 4.82 4.70
C PHE A 88 5.50 4.70 5.42
N ALA A 89 4.60 5.61 5.12
CA ALA A 89 3.26 5.69 5.67
C ALA A 89 2.25 6.14 4.61
N LEU A 90 1.00 5.71 4.74
CA LEU A 90 -0.09 6.26 3.95
C LEU A 90 -0.60 7.54 4.61
N ARG A 91 -1.11 8.45 3.79
CA ARG A 91 -1.81 9.66 4.24
C ARG A 91 -3.29 9.38 4.38
N GLU A 92 -3.97 10.19 5.18
CA GLU A 92 -5.44 10.14 5.29
C GLU A 92 -6.14 10.23 3.93
N GLU A 93 -5.63 11.09 3.03
CA GLU A 93 -6.16 11.29 1.67
C GLU A 93 -5.94 10.10 0.73
N ASP A 94 -5.05 9.16 1.07
CA ASP A 94 -4.77 7.97 0.27
C ASP A 94 -5.76 6.84 0.55
N LEU A 95 -6.32 6.76 1.76
CA LEU A 95 -7.20 5.66 2.16
C LEU A 95 -8.44 5.47 1.26
N PRO A 96 -9.14 6.54 0.83
CA PRO A 96 -10.30 6.40 -0.06
C PRO A 96 -9.94 5.98 -1.49
N GLN A 97 -8.67 6.07 -1.90
CA GLN A 97 -8.24 5.80 -3.28
C GLN A 97 -8.10 4.30 -3.59
N HIS A 98 -8.42 3.43 -2.63
CA HIS A 98 -8.28 1.98 -2.68
C HIS A 98 -6.82 1.51 -2.75
N ILE A 99 -6.53 0.37 -2.11
CA ILE A 99 -5.18 -0.18 -2.02
C ILE A 99 -5.19 -1.64 -2.43
N ALA A 100 -4.31 -2.02 -3.35
CA ALA A 100 -4.09 -3.39 -3.76
C ALA A 100 -2.74 -3.91 -3.22
N ILE A 101 -2.77 -4.96 -2.39
CA ILE A 101 -1.56 -5.62 -1.87
C ILE A 101 -1.37 -6.96 -2.59
N LEU A 102 -0.39 -7.02 -3.47
CA LEU A 102 -0.13 -8.18 -4.35
C LEU A 102 1.19 -8.87 -4.00
N GLY A 103 1.27 -10.17 -4.25
CA GLY A 103 2.47 -10.96 -3.96
C GLY A 103 2.19 -12.46 -3.79
N ARG A 104 3.22 -13.29 -3.87
CA ARG A 104 3.12 -14.75 -3.72
C ARG A 104 2.77 -15.17 -2.29
N SER A 105 2.39 -16.43 -2.08
CA SER A 105 2.22 -16.98 -0.73
C SER A 105 3.55 -16.83 0.06
N GLY A 106 3.47 -16.48 1.34
CA GLY A 106 4.66 -16.22 2.17
C GLY A 106 5.31 -14.84 1.98
N ALA A 107 4.92 -14.04 0.98
CA ALA A 107 5.52 -12.73 0.72
C ALA A 107 5.14 -11.62 1.73
N GLY A 108 4.45 -11.95 2.83
CA GLY A 108 4.10 -10.97 3.86
C GLY A 108 2.85 -10.11 3.61
N LYS A 109 2.02 -10.40 2.59
CA LYS A 109 0.78 -9.64 2.31
C LYS A 109 -0.12 -9.48 3.54
N THR A 110 -0.36 -10.58 4.27
CA THR A 110 -1.18 -10.55 5.50
C THR A 110 -0.54 -9.66 6.56
N ASN A 111 0.79 -9.63 6.64
CA ASN A 111 1.50 -8.75 7.57
C ASN A 111 1.28 -7.28 7.24
N VAL A 112 1.35 -6.90 5.96
CA VAL A 112 1.00 -5.53 5.53
C VAL A 112 -0.46 -5.20 5.84
N GLY A 113 -1.38 -6.14 5.60
CA GLY A 113 -2.78 -5.99 5.99
C GLY A 113 -2.99 -5.78 7.50
N TYR A 114 -2.23 -6.48 8.35
CA TYR A 114 -2.25 -6.24 9.80
C TYR A 114 -1.74 -4.86 10.18
N LEU A 115 -0.71 -4.34 9.50
CA LEU A 115 -0.22 -2.99 9.74
C LEU A 115 -1.29 -1.95 9.40
N VAL A 116 -1.96 -2.10 8.25
CA VAL A 116 -3.09 -1.23 7.88
C VAL A 116 -4.18 -1.27 8.95
N VAL A 117 -4.68 -2.46 9.31
CA VAL A 117 -5.76 -2.60 10.30
C VAL A 117 -5.34 -2.09 11.68
N SER A 118 -4.09 -2.32 12.09
CA SER A 118 -3.58 -1.82 13.37
C SER A 118 -3.57 -0.29 13.41
N ASN A 119 -3.12 0.36 12.33
CA ASN A 119 -3.16 1.82 12.27
C ASN A 119 -4.62 2.35 12.29
N LEU A 120 -5.54 1.71 11.55
CA LEU A 120 -6.96 2.10 11.59
C LEU A 120 -7.54 1.96 13.00
N LEU A 121 -7.21 0.88 13.70
CA LEU A 121 -7.65 0.62 15.06
C LEU A 121 -7.10 1.68 16.05
N GLU A 122 -5.80 1.94 16.00
CA GLU A 122 -5.13 2.96 16.83
C GLU A 122 -5.71 4.36 16.61
N LYS A 123 -6.07 4.69 15.37
CA LYS A 123 -6.70 5.96 14.98
C LYS A 123 -8.22 5.99 15.16
N ARG A 124 -8.82 4.92 15.70
CA ARG A 124 -10.28 4.75 15.88
C ARG A 124 -11.07 4.97 14.60
N LYS A 125 -10.53 4.52 13.46
CA LYS A 125 -11.24 4.53 12.18
C LYS A 125 -12.13 3.31 12.06
N PRO A 126 -13.40 3.45 11.65
CA PRO A 126 -14.27 2.30 11.41
C PRO A 126 -13.72 1.48 10.23
N PHE A 127 -13.71 0.16 10.38
CA PHE A 127 -13.28 -0.75 9.33
C PHE A 127 -14.04 -2.07 9.38
N MET A 128 -14.04 -2.79 8.27
CA MET A 128 -14.55 -4.15 8.17
C MET A 128 -13.51 -5.01 7.45
N VAL A 129 -13.19 -6.18 8.02
CA VAL A 129 -12.27 -7.15 7.40
C VAL A 129 -13.03 -8.41 7.03
N LEU A 130 -13.02 -8.77 5.74
CA LEU A 130 -13.51 -10.05 5.25
C LEU A 130 -12.39 -11.08 5.32
N ASP A 131 -12.42 -11.94 6.34
CA ASP A 131 -11.30 -12.81 6.69
C ASP A 131 -11.58 -14.30 6.47
N TRP A 132 -11.31 -14.77 5.26
CA TRP A 132 -11.49 -16.18 4.88
C TRP A 132 -10.59 -17.16 5.64
N ARG A 133 -9.44 -16.70 6.17
CA ARG A 133 -8.44 -17.56 6.81
C ARG A 133 -8.41 -17.42 8.33
N ARG A 134 -9.33 -16.65 8.92
CA ARG A 134 -9.43 -16.40 10.37
C ARG A 134 -8.14 -15.81 10.97
N ASN A 135 -7.37 -15.12 10.14
CA ASN A 135 -6.09 -14.50 10.44
C ASN A 135 -6.22 -13.33 11.44
N TYR A 136 -7.27 -12.52 11.36
CA TYR A 136 -7.40 -11.25 12.08
C TYR A 136 -8.07 -11.37 13.45
N ARG A 137 -8.62 -12.55 13.81
CA ARG A 137 -9.36 -12.76 15.07
C ARG A 137 -8.56 -12.41 16.33
N HIS A 138 -7.24 -12.57 16.27
CA HIS A 138 -6.36 -12.26 17.40
C HIS A 138 -6.34 -10.76 17.74
N LEU A 139 -6.71 -9.88 16.81
CA LEU A 139 -6.78 -8.43 17.06
C LEU A 139 -7.82 -8.08 18.13
N ALA A 140 -8.87 -8.89 18.30
CA ALA A 140 -9.87 -8.70 19.35
C ALA A 140 -9.29 -8.77 20.78
N ARG A 141 -8.08 -9.30 20.94
CA ARG A 141 -7.38 -9.37 22.23
C ARG A 141 -6.62 -8.09 22.58
N ARG A 142 -6.52 -7.13 21.65
CA ARG A 142 -5.80 -5.88 21.86
C ARG A 142 -6.65 -4.92 22.70
N SER A 143 -5.98 -4.11 23.52
CA SER A 143 -6.64 -3.17 24.42
C SER A 143 -7.44 -2.07 23.69
N GLU A 144 -7.06 -1.82 22.45
CA GLU A 144 -7.64 -0.84 21.52
C GLU A 144 -8.85 -1.42 20.79
N ALA A 145 -9.05 -2.74 20.82
CA ALA A 145 -10.08 -3.46 20.07
C ALA A 145 -11.37 -3.72 20.88
N LYS A 146 -11.68 -2.88 21.87
CA LYS A 146 -12.84 -3.10 22.77
C LYS A 146 -14.18 -3.16 22.01
N ASP A 147 -14.28 -2.40 20.93
CA ASP A 147 -15.49 -2.31 20.10
C ASP A 147 -15.42 -3.23 18.87
N LEU A 148 -14.40 -4.09 18.76
CA LEU A 148 -14.25 -4.99 17.63
C LEU A 148 -15.22 -6.17 17.76
N ILE A 149 -16.16 -6.24 16.83
CA ILE A 149 -17.10 -7.35 16.74
C ILE A 149 -16.54 -8.38 15.76
N VAL A 150 -16.40 -9.63 16.22
CA VAL A 150 -15.99 -10.75 15.37
C VAL A 150 -17.23 -11.57 15.04
N LEU A 151 -17.65 -11.53 13.78
CA LEU A 151 -18.78 -12.29 13.27
C LEU A 151 -18.25 -13.51 12.51
N PRO A 152 -18.24 -14.72 13.10
CA PRO A 152 -17.95 -15.92 12.33
C PRO A 152 -19.00 -16.11 11.23
N VAL A 153 -18.66 -16.86 10.19
CA VAL A 153 -19.61 -17.28 9.15
C VAL A 153 -19.77 -18.79 9.26
N GLY A 154 -21.01 -19.27 9.33
CA GLY A 154 -21.36 -20.70 9.42
C GLY A 154 -21.40 -21.27 10.84
N GLU A 155 -21.29 -20.44 11.87
CA GLU A 155 -21.45 -20.79 13.29
C GLU A 155 -22.78 -20.22 13.86
N PRO A 156 -23.37 -20.76 14.95
CA PRO A 156 -24.64 -20.27 15.49
C PRO A 156 -24.64 -18.76 15.86
N GLU A 157 -23.48 -18.22 16.22
CA GLU A 157 -23.26 -16.80 16.55
C GLU A 157 -22.85 -15.96 15.32
N SER A 158 -23.15 -16.43 14.12
CA SER A 158 -22.74 -15.77 12.87
C SER A 158 -23.51 -14.49 12.58
N LEU A 159 -22.99 -13.71 11.62
CA LEU A 159 -23.76 -12.68 10.94
C LEU A 159 -25.04 -13.29 10.31
N CYS A 160 -26.19 -13.04 10.93
CA CYS A 160 -27.49 -13.29 10.33
C CYS A 160 -27.84 -12.10 9.43
N PHE A 161 -27.55 -12.23 8.14
CA PHE A 161 -27.89 -11.22 7.15
C PHE A 161 -28.75 -11.85 6.06
N ASN A 162 -29.99 -11.38 5.94
CA ASN A 162 -30.88 -11.71 4.83
C ASN A 162 -30.84 -10.57 3.80
N PRO A 163 -30.13 -10.70 2.67
CA PRO A 163 -30.10 -9.66 1.64
C PRO A 163 -31.46 -9.45 0.95
N LEU A 164 -32.44 -10.34 1.17
CA LEU A 164 -33.80 -10.19 0.66
C LEU A 164 -34.72 -9.43 1.64
N ASP A 165 -34.21 -9.06 2.82
CA ASP A 165 -34.91 -8.20 3.76
C ASP A 165 -34.26 -6.80 3.75
N PRO A 166 -34.87 -5.81 3.07
CA PRO A 166 -34.28 -4.49 2.94
C PRO A 166 -34.07 -3.82 4.31
N PRO A 167 -33.01 -3.00 4.47
CA PRO A 167 -32.79 -2.24 5.69
C PRO A 167 -34.02 -1.44 6.13
N PRO A 168 -34.26 -1.29 7.45
CA PRO A 168 -35.35 -0.48 7.96
C PRO A 168 -35.17 1.01 7.62
N GLY A 169 -36.27 1.76 7.60
CA GLY A 169 -36.25 3.22 7.35
C GLY A 169 -36.19 3.63 5.87
N LEU A 170 -36.19 2.68 4.94
CA LEU A 170 -36.24 2.94 3.51
C LEU A 170 -37.68 3.24 3.04
N THR A 171 -37.83 4.18 2.10
CA THR A 171 -39.09 4.40 1.37
C THR A 171 -39.41 3.21 0.47
N ALA A 172 -40.68 3.05 0.04
CA ALA A 172 -41.08 1.96 -0.86
C ALA A 172 -40.20 1.87 -2.12
N ASN A 173 -39.93 3.02 -2.77
CA ASN A 173 -39.07 3.07 -3.95
C ASN A 173 -37.62 2.66 -3.66
N GLN A 174 -37.08 3.00 -2.49
CA GLN A 174 -35.73 2.61 -2.09
C GLN A 174 -35.64 1.11 -1.78
N ARG A 175 -36.69 0.53 -1.19
CA ARG A 175 -36.79 -0.91 -0.95
C ARG A 175 -36.83 -1.67 -2.28
N ASP A 176 -37.64 -1.23 -3.23
CA ASP A 176 -37.71 -1.81 -4.58
C ASP A 176 -36.36 -1.74 -5.29
N ALA A 177 -35.66 -0.59 -5.18
CA ALA A 177 -34.34 -0.41 -5.78
C ALA A 177 -33.29 -1.34 -5.14
N TYR A 178 -33.26 -1.43 -3.81
CA TYR A 178 -32.37 -2.34 -3.09
C TYR A 178 -32.58 -3.80 -3.51
N LEU A 179 -33.84 -4.27 -3.52
CA LEU A 179 -34.16 -5.64 -3.91
C LEU A 179 -33.79 -5.92 -5.36
N ARG A 180 -34.02 -4.95 -6.25
CA ARG A 180 -33.60 -5.05 -7.66
C ARG A 180 -32.09 -5.25 -7.78
N ASP A 181 -31.30 -4.48 -7.05
CA ASP A 181 -29.85 -4.57 -7.11
C ASP A 181 -29.35 -5.90 -6.56
N VAL A 182 -29.90 -6.35 -5.43
CA VAL A 182 -29.60 -7.67 -4.84
C VAL A 182 -29.94 -8.80 -5.82
N ILE A 183 -31.16 -8.81 -6.37
CA ILE A 183 -31.59 -9.85 -7.32
C ILE A 183 -30.73 -9.79 -8.59
N SER A 184 -30.39 -8.59 -9.07
CA SER A 184 -29.51 -8.43 -10.24
C SER A 184 -28.15 -9.05 -10.01
N VAL A 185 -27.52 -8.83 -8.85
CA VAL A 185 -26.25 -9.46 -8.48
C VAL A 185 -26.38 -10.98 -8.41
N LEU A 186 -27.48 -11.51 -7.86
CA LEU A 186 -27.72 -12.94 -7.80
C LEU A 186 -27.87 -13.54 -9.21
N CYS A 187 -28.65 -12.89 -10.09
CA CYS A 187 -28.82 -13.32 -11.48
C CYS A 187 -27.49 -13.33 -12.22
N THR A 188 -26.71 -12.23 -12.18
CA THR A 188 -25.45 -12.16 -12.91
C THR A 188 -24.39 -13.13 -12.39
N THR A 189 -24.40 -13.43 -11.08
CA THR A 189 -23.42 -14.32 -10.46
C THR A 189 -23.77 -15.81 -10.65
N TYR A 190 -25.05 -16.18 -10.52
CA TYR A 190 -25.49 -17.59 -10.52
C TYR A 190 -26.15 -18.04 -11.82
N LEU A 191 -26.63 -17.11 -12.65
CA LEU A 191 -27.29 -17.39 -13.93
C LEU A 191 -26.56 -16.65 -15.07
N PRO A 192 -25.37 -17.11 -15.49
CA PRO A 192 -24.62 -16.47 -16.57
C PRO A 192 -25.48 -16.26 -17.82
N GLY A 193 -25.42 -15.07 -18.40
CA GLY A 193 -26.20 -14.70 -19.60
C GLY A 193 -27.66 -14.28 -19.32
N HIS A 194 -28.13 -14.36 -18.06
CA HIS A 194 -29.42 -13.83 -17.66
C HIS A 194 -29.27 -12.46 -17.01
N HIS A 195 -30.19 -11.56 -17.33
CA HIS A 195 -30.27 -10.23 -16.74
C HIS A 195 -31.67 -10.00 -16.19
N LEU A 196 -31.74 -9.33 -15.04
CA LEU A 196 -33.01 -8.93 -14.46
C LEU A 196 -33.62 -7.82 -15.33
N LEU A 197 -34.76 -8.12 -15.99
CA LEU A 197 -35.44 -7.17 -16.87
C LEU A 197 -36.33 -6.19 -16.10
N SER A 198 -37.01 -6.65 -15.05
CA SER A 198 -37.89 -5.83 -14.21
C SER A 198 -38.10 -6.49 -12.84
N THR A 199 -38.25 -5.68 -11.79
CA THR A 199 -38.77 -6.11 -10.48
C THR A 199 -40.26 -5.85 -10.30
N ARG A 200 -40.87 -5.09 -11.21
CA ARG A 200 -42.32 -4.95 -11.28
C ARG A 200 -42.85 -6.05 -12.16
N GLY A 201 -43.81 -6.81 -11.63
CA GLY A 201 -44.44 -7.92 -12.33
C GLY A 201 -44.79 -7.51 -13.75
N VAL A 202 -44.50 -8.40 -14.69
CA VAL A 202 -45.08 -8.32 -16.03
C VAL A 202 -46.58 -8.47 -15.80
N GLU A 203 -47.29 -7.33 -15.75
CA GLU A 203 -48.75 -7.31 -15.81
C GLU A 203 -49.10 -7.88 -17.19
N TYR A 204 -49.68 -9.09 -17.19
CA TYR A 204 -50.38 -9.65 -18.33
C TYR A 204 -51.81 -9.11 -18.36
#